data_AF-A0A2M7WJK7-F1
#
_entry.id   AF-A0A2M7WJK7-F1
#
_cell.length_a   1.000
_cell.length_b   1.000
_cell.length_c   1.000
_cell.angle_alpha   90.00
_cell.angle_beta   90.00
_cell.angle_gamma   90.00
#
_symmetry.space_group_name_H-M   'P 1'
#
loop_
_entity.id
_entity.type
_entity.pdbx_description
1 polymer ?
#
loop_
_entity_poly.entity_id
_entity_poly.type
_entity_poly.pdbx_seq_one_letter_code
_entity_poly.pdbx_strand_id
1 'polypeptide(L)'
;MKCPSKKELADLQRRFRTDKKIAELLGVKSYLVTYWRRKKGILAYSSPKYAKGEVMEVWEHLGDDKLAGQALGISGNAFRYWRKKYGITDKPVHLKFEQIQLPLPGLDRLTGSDVRKSFLHKIIESRCDNSYGGADTYLIDPDRIYVGDFNQSLLELLKTNGIKGLKNPSKVFGLYPGNVVENGFRKEMSKLHDYGNLSFPTCGGHVFDALSKGHILPSELVISCDPAVIGAGAIGALGLQATECKLAEALATGKANIQKFDVFQVVLLDHPPKYVHPLDIVMFLKSRKGLENMAEIAIEYSGDSIDHLDFERRFTLCYLSRIFDCISACIPCDKKTEKFLRRKAVLKFHPIQSDPGHIYYGSLRQSVLEIELSIGILKNGNFVSEPLSSNLNRKVDTVIAGFYSGGMYKDIIEISAILNRKKVNPGIRMFIRPATQDILLRILEEGVFKQLVMAGCSILPPSPAFIDVGFPAIQPELGSVLVTDPSALPLFPEDYPHPIYLANHQIAGISALNGCLSDPRA
;
A
#
# COMPACT_ATOMS: atom_id res chain seq x y z
N MET A 1 28.30 72.09 18.99
CA MET A 1 28.44 70.82 19.75
C MET A 1 29.60 70.00 19.19
N LYS A 2 30.47 69.46 20.05
CA LYS A 2 31.54 68.54 19.62
C LYS A 2 30.94 67.17 19.31
N CYS A 3 31.37 66.54 18.21
CA CYS A 3 30.97 65.17 17.84
C CYS A 3 31.46 64.19 18.92
N PRO A 4 30.59 63.35 19.54
CA PRO A 4 30.98 62.42 20.60
C PRO A 4 32.08 61.47 20.15
N SER A 5 32.99 61.07 21.03
CA SER A 5 34.05 60.10 20.71
C SER A 5 33.47 58.74 20.27
N LYS A 6 34.26 57.87 19.61
CA LYS A 6 33.77 56.55 19.17
C LYS A 6 33.27 55.72 20.36
N LYS A 7 33.94 55.84 21.51
CA LYS A 7 33.58 55.15 22.75
C LYS A 7 32.26 55.68 23.33
N GLU A 8 32.13 57.01 23.44
CA GLU A 8 30.88 57.66 23.90
C GLU A 8 29.70 57.29 23.01
N LEU A 9 29.87 57.32 21.69
CA LEU A 9 28.77 57.00 20.76
C LEU A 9 28.35 55.53 20.86
N ALA A 10 29.29 54.62 21.09
CA ALA A 10 29.00 53.20 21.31
C ALA A 10 28.27 52.96 22.64
N ASP A 11 28.66 53.64 23.72
CA ASP A 11 28.00 53.54 25.03
C ASP A 11 26.59 54.16 25.01
N LEU A 12 26.43 55.32 24.34
CA LEU A 12 25.12 55.92 24.08
C LEU A 12 24.21 54.98 23.28
N GLN A 13 24.77 54.28 22.29
CA GLN A 13 24.00 53.33 21.51
C GLN A 13 23.58 52.10 22.31
N ARG A 14 24.44 51.57 23.19
CA ARG A 14 24.06 50.49 24.12
C ARG A 14 22.93 50.91 25.06
N ARG A 15 22.97 52.16 25.55
CA ARG A 15 22.01 52.66 26.54
C ARG A 15 20.67 53.06 25.93
N PHE A 16 20.66 53.74 24.79
CA PHE A 16 19.45 54.35 24.21
C PHE A 16 18.88 53.57 23.01
N ARG A 17 19.64 52.62 22.44
CA ARG A 17 19.28 51.70 21.36
C ARG A 17 18.93 52.33 20.00
N THR A 18 18.31 53.51 19.95
CA THR A 18 17.88 54.16 18.70
C THR A 18 18.57 55.49 18.47
N ASP A 19 18.94 55.77 17.21
CA ASP A 19 19.59 57.03 16.80
C ASP A 19 18.71 58.26 17.15
N LYS A 20 17.38 58.12 17.19
CA LYS A 20 16.43 59.19 17.57
C LYS A 20 16.57 59.59 19.04
N LYS A 21 16.62 58.63 19.97
CA LYS A 21 16.76 58.91 21.41
C LYS A 21 18.12 59.51 21.75
N ILE A 22 19.18 59.04 21.08
CA ILE A 22 20.53 59.62 21.21
C ILE A 22 20.52 61.07 20.71
N ALA A 23 19.79 61.36 19.64
CA ALA A 23 19.69 62.69 19.06
C ALA A 23 18.93 63.66 19.98
N GLU A 24 17.84 63.22 20.61
CA GLU A 24 17.10 63.98 21.64
C GLU A 24 18.00 64.32 22.84
N LEU A 25 18.75 63.34 23.36
CA LEU A 25 19.68 63.56 24.48
C LEU A 25 20.78 64.57 24.13
N LEU A 26 21.32 64.46 22.92
CA LEU A 26 22.38 65.34 22.43
C LEU A 26 21.83 66.65 21.87
N GLY A 27 20.53 66.92 21.87
CA GLY A 27 19.96 68.15 21.30
C GLY A 27 20.28 68.36 19.81
N VAL A 28 20.45 67.28 19.03
CA VAL A 28 20.77 67.31 17.60
C VAL A 28 19.71 66.60 16.77
N LYS A 29 19.75 66.77 15.44
CA LYS A 29 18.86 66.06 14.52
C LYS A 29 19.29 64.58 14.37
N SER A 30 18.32 63.67 14.29
CA SER A 30 18.54 62.21 14.19
C SER A 30 19.53 61.78 13.10
N TYR A 31 19.52 62.44 11.93
CA TYR A 31 20.41 62.09 10.84
C TYR A 31 21.89 62.34 11.17
N LEU A 32 22.22 63.29 12.06
CA LEU A 32 23.60 63.56 12.49
C LEU A 32 24.16 62.39 13.30
N VAL A 33 23.34 61.79 14.17
CA VAL A 33 23.71 60.60 14.94
C VAL A 33 23.94 59.41 14.00
N THR A 34 23.06 59.20 13.02
CA THR A 34 23.23 58.16 12.00
C THR A 34 24.50 58.38 11.17
N TYR A 35 24.79 59.63 10.79
CA TYR A 35 26.01 59.99 10.07
C TYR A 35 27.27 59.71 10.90
N TRP A 36 27.32 60.15 12.17
CA TRP A 36 28.46 59.89 13.06
C TRP A 36 28.67 58.40 13.30
N ARG A 37 27.58 57.66 13.48
CA ARG A 37 27.61 56.21 13.66
C ARG A 37 28.24 55.51 12.47
N ARG A 38 27.81 55.84 11.24
CA ARG A 38 28.38 55.30 9.99
C ARG A 38 29.85 55.69 9.83
N LYS A 39 30.18 56.98 10.02
CA LYS A 39 31.57 57.48 9.90
C LYS A 39 32.52 56.81 10.89
N LYS A 40 32.04 56.40 12.07
CA LYS A 40 32.85 55.74 13.11
C LYS A 40 32.76 54.21 13.09
N GLY A 41 32.09 53.62 12.10
CA GLY A 41 31.99 52.17 11.91
C GLY A 41 31.18 51.46 12.99
N ILE A 42 30.19 52.12 13.59
CA ILE A 42 29.33 51.54 14.62
C ILE A 42 28.06 51.00 13.93
N LEU A 43 27.75 49.71 14.08
CA LEU A 43 26.54 49.12 13.47
C LEU A 43 25.27 49.60 14.19
N ALA A 44 24.12 49.59 13.51
CA ALA A 44 22.86 49.96 14.16
C ALA A 44 22.50 48.89 15.20
N TYR A 45 22.04 49.30 16.38
CA TYR A 45 21.55 48.35 17.37
C TYR A 45 20.20 47.79 16.88
N SER A 46 20.18 46.53 16.45
CA SER A 46 18.96 45.82 16.08
C SER A 46 18.61 44.80 17.16
N SER A 47 17.58 45.06 17.95
CA SER A 47 16.90 43.98 18.66
C SER A 47 16.21 43.09 17.61
N PRO A 48 16.30 41.76 17.71
CA PRO A 48 15.55 40.90 16.80
C PRO A 48 14.05 41.17 16.92
N LYS A 49 13.35 41.21 15.79
CA LYS A 49 11.91 41.50 15.72
C LYS A 49 11.06 40.43 16.40
N TYR A 50 11.54 39.18 16.41
CA TYR A 50 10.91 38.04 17.07
C TYR A 50 11.90 37.42 18.05
N ALA A 51 11.47 37.11 19.25
CA ALA A 51 12.30 36.39 20.22
C ALA A 51 12.51 34.94 19.76
N LYS A 52 13.61 34.31 20.20
CA LYS A 52 13.84 32.88 19.92
C LYS A 52 12.69 32.01 20.42
N GLY A 53 12.13 32.34 21.59
CA GLY A 53 11.00 31.63 22.19
C GLY A 53 9.75 31.64 21.29
N GLU A 54 9.34 32.81 20.79
CA GLU A 54 8.17 32.94 19.90
C GLU A 54 8.34 32.14 18.60
N VAL A 55 9.52 32.18 17.99
CA VAL A 55 9.80 31.41 16.77
C VAL A 55 9.82 29.92 17.06
N MET A 56 10.32 29.52 18.22
CA MET A 56 10.38 28.12 18.65
C MET A 56 9.00 27.57 18.99
N GLU A 57 8.17 28.32 19.71
CA GLU A 57 6.82 27.92 20.09
C GLU A 57 5.92 27.73 18.86
N VAL A 58 5.95 28.67 17.91
CA VAL A 58 5.18 28.56 16.67
C VAL A 58 5.74 27.44 15.78
N TRP A 59 7.07 27.27 15.74
CA TRP A 59 7.69 26.19 14.99
C TRP A 59 7.36 24.83 15.58
N GLU A 60 7.40 24.69 16.92
CA GLU A 60 6.97 23.51 17.64
C GLU A 60 5.52 23.23 17.25
N HIS A 61 4.58 24.15 17.49
CA HIS A 61 3.17 23.88 17.27
C HIS A 61 2.81 23.48 15.81
N LEU A 62 3.38 24.13 14.79
CA LEU A 62 2.92 24.00 13.40
C LEU A 62 3.86 23.22 12.46
N GLY A 63 5.17 23.23 12.72
CA GLY A 63 6.21 22.54 11.93
C GLY A 63 6.28 22.76 10.42
N ASP A 64 5.53 23.74 9.90
CA ASP A 64 5.54 24.18 8.49
C ASP A 64 5.90 25.66 8.41
N ASP A 65 6.91 26.02 7.59
CA ASP A 65 7.41 27.40 7.49
C ASP A 65 6.32 28.38 7.00
N LYS A 66 5.38 27.94 6.15
CA LYS A 66 4.32 28.77 5.57
C LYS A 66 3.22 29.04 6.59
N LEU A 67 2.75 28.01 7.30
CA LEU A 67 1.76 28.14 8.37
C LEU A 67 2.32 28.92 9.56
N ALA A 68 3.56 28.63 9.96
CA ALA A 68 4.25 29.36 11.02
C ALA A 68 4.50 30.82 10.66
N GLY A 69 4.80 31.11 9.39
CA GLY A 69 4.86 32.46 8.88
C GLY A 69 3.53 33.20 9.02
N GLN A 70 2.42 32.57 8.61
CA GLN A 70 1.07 33.14 8.73
C GLN A 70 0.71 33.46 10.19
N ALA A 71 1.04 32.57 11.13
CA ALA A 71 0.81 32.78 12.56
C ALA A 71 1.56 34.00 13.13
N LEU A 72 2.76 34.30 12.63
CA LEU A 72 3.54 35.49 13.01
C LEU A 72 3.31 36.72 12.11
N GLY A 73 2.33 36.65 11.20
CA GLY A 73 1.99 37.73 10.27
C GLY A 73 3.10 38.04 9.25
N ILE A 74 3.91 37.04 8.88
CA ILE A 74 5.03 37.16 7.92
C ILE A 74 4.96 36.09 6.83
N SER A 75 5.73 36.28 5.76
CA SER A 75 5.86 35.23 4.74
C SER A 75 6.61 34.02 5.29
N GLY A 76 6.34 32.82 4.76
CA GLY A 76 7.05 31.62 5.18
C GLY A 76 8.56 31.66 4.92
N ASN A 77 8.99 32.38 3.88
CA ASN A 77 10.42 32.63 3.63
C ASN A 77 11.06 33.50 4.71
N ALA A 78 10.33 34.50 5.23
CA ALA A 78 10.79 35.32 6.33
C ALA A 78 10.83 34.52 7.64
N PHE A 79 9.86 33.64 7.89
CA PHE A 79 9.89 32.72 9.03
C PHE A 79 11.08 31.77 8.98
N ARG A 80 11.33 31.14 7.82
CA ARG A 80 12.49 30.28 7.58
C ARG A 80 13.82 30.99 7.87
N TYR A 81 13.93 32.27 7.52
CA TYR A 81 15.10 33.08 7.84
C TYR A 81 15.32 33.19 9.37
N TRP A 82 14.27 33.50 10.13
CA TRP A 82 14.33 33.57 11.60
C TRP A 82 14.65 32.21 12.23
N ARG A 83 14.05 31.14 11.71
CA ARG A 83 14.31 29.76 12.13
C ARG A 83 15.78 29.36 11.96
N LYS A 84 16.35 29.62 10.78
CA LYS A 84 17.78 29.41 10.50
C LYS A 84 18.68 30.28 11.37
N LYS A 85 18.31 31.55 11.58
CA LYS A 85 19.06 32.48 12.44
C LYS A 85 19.16 32.00 13.88
N TYR A 86 18.16 31.26 14.38
CA TYR A 86 18.14 30.70 15.73
C TYR A 86 18.61 29.25 15.84
N GLY A 87 19.06 28.63 14.74
CA GLY A 87 19.58 27.26 14.72
C GLY A 87 18.51 26.16 14.88
N ILE A 88 17.25 26.45 14.55
CA ILE A 88 16.13 25.52 14.70
C ILE A 88 15.97 24.73 13.40
N THR A 89 16.79 23.70 13.19
CA THR A 89 16.78 22.91 11.93
C THR A 89 15.79 21.76 11.96
N ASP A 90 15.60 21.17 13.13
CA ASP A 90 14.87 19.92 13.29
C ASP A 90 13.36 20.14 13.28
N LYS A 91 12.61 19.21 12.67
CA LYS A 91 11.16 19.22 12.73
C LYS A 91 10.70 18.82 14.15
N PRO A 92 9.62 19.42 14.68
CA PRO A 92 9.09 19.13 16.01
C PRO A 92 8.76 17.65 16.23
N VAL A 93 8.94 17.17 17.46
CA VAL A 93 8.83 15.74 17.83
C VAL A 93 7.37 15.25 17.82
N HIS A 94 6.38 16.08 18.12
CA HIS A 94 4.95 15.74 17.99
C HIS A 94 4.41 15.83 16.56
N LEU A 95 5.26 16.13 15.57
CA LEU A 95 4.96 15.83 14.16
C LEU A 95 5.64 14.53 13.71
N LYS A 96 6.40 13.87 14.60
CA LYS A 96 6.84 12.47 14.44
C LYS A 96 5.89 11.47 15.09
N PHE A 97 4.87 11.93 15.80
CA PHE A 97 3.87 11.09 16.47
C PHE A 97 2.50 11.78 16.40
N GLU A 98 1.48 11.03 15.97
CA GLU A 98 0.06 11.42 15.77
C GLU A 98 -0.30 12.04 14.42
N GLN A 99 -0.67 11.19 13.45
CA GLN A 99 -1.67 11.53 12.41
C GLN A 99 -2.52 10.31 12.06
N ILE A 100 -3.24 9.80 13.06
CA ILE A 100 -4.48 9.05 12.82
C ILE A 100 -5.59 10.06 13.04
N GLN A 101 -6.21 10.54 11.96
CA GLN A 101 -7.48 11.24 12.09
C GLN A 101 -8.56 10.17 12.14
N LEU A 102 -8.96 9.75 13.34
CA LEU A 102 -10.19 8.99 13.54
C LEU A 102 -11.32 10.00 13.81
N PRO A 103 -12.46 9.92 13.10
CA PRO A 103 -13.63 10.67 13.48
C PRO A 103 -14.20 10.00 14.74
N LEU A 104 -14.69 10.80 15.67
CA LEU A 104 -15.47 10.30 16.80
C LEU A 104 -16.67 9.50 16.25
N PRO A 105 -17.06 8.38 16.87
CA PRO A 105 -18.23 7.62 16.45
C PRO A 105 -19.45 8.55 16.50
N GLY A 106 -20.12 8.76 15.36
CA GLY A 106 -21.32 9.59 15.27
C GLY A 106 -21.31 10.75 14.27
N LEU A 107 -20.38 10.81 13.30
CA LEU A 107 -20.63 11.64 12.12
C LEU A 107 -21.74 10.97 11.30
N ASP A 108 -22.92 11.57 11.30
CA ASP A 108 -24.01 11.19 10.41
C ASP A 108 -23.47 11.01 8.99
N ARG A 109 -23.76 9.87 8.35
CA ARG A 109 -23.49 9.63 6.93
C ARG A 109 -24.13 10.79 6.17
N LEU A 110 -23.33 11.75 5.72
CA LEU A 110 -23.81 12.92 4.99
C LEU A 110 -24.54 12.40 3.74
N THR A 111 -25.87 12.47 3.76
CA THR A 111 -26.73 12.06 2.65
C THR A 111 -27.26 13.33 1.99
N GLY A 112 -26.78 13.62 0.78
CA GLY A 112 -27.16 14.80 0.01
C GLY A 112 -26.45 14.85 -1.35
N SER A 113 -27.06 15.51 -2.33
CA SER A 113 -26.51 15.64 -3.70
C SER A 113 -25.24 16.50 -3.79
N ASP A 114 -24.93 17.28 -2.74
CA ASP A 114 -23.76 18.18 -2.66
C ASP A 114 -22.57 17.60 -1.87
N VAL A 115 -22.61 16.31 -1.52
CA VAL A 115 -21.51 15.66 -0.80
C VAL A 115 -20.39 15.30 -1.78
N ARG A 116 -19.17 15.79 -1.52
CA ARG A 116 -17.96 15.42 -2.28
C ARG A 116 -17.62 13.96 -2.03
N LYS A 117 -17.39 13.17 -3.09
CA LYS A 117 -17.30 11.70 -3.03
C LYS A 117 -15.91 11.18 -3.37
N SER A 118 -15.54 10.06 -2.76
CA SER A 118 -14.40 9.27 -3.22
C SER A 118 -14.71 8.68 -4.60
N PHE A 119 -13.67 8.34 -5.36
CA PHE A 119 -13.87 7.63 -6.62
C PHE A 119 -14.54 6.25 -6.41
N LEU A 120 -14.33 5.60 -5.25
CA LEU A 120 -14.99 4.34 -4.91
C LEU A 120 -16.50 4.49 -4.74
N HIS A 121 -16.94 5.54 -4.04
CA HIS A 121 -18.36 5.85 -3.93
C HIS A 121 -18.97 6.16 -5.29
N LYS A 122 -18.25 6.91 -6.14
CA LYS A 122 -18.69 7.19 -7.52
C LYS A 122 -18.80 5.93 -8.38
N ILE A 123 -17.89 4.97 -8.24
CA ILE A 123 -17.94 3.67 -8.95
C ILE A 123 -19.24 2.92 -8.59
N ILE A 124 -19.63 2.93 -7.32
CA ILE A 124 -20.85 2.25 -6.85
C ILE A 124 -22.09 2.99 -7.33
N GLU A 125 -22.13 4.31 -7.16
CA GLU A 125 -23.30 5.10 -7.54
C GLU A 125 -23.62 4.99 -9.03
N SER A 126 -22.62 4.89 -9.89
CA SER A 126 -22.85 4.70 -11.33
C SER A 126 -23.43 3.32 -11.69
N ARG A 127 -23.50 2.39 -10.73
CA ARG A 127 -23.95 0.99 -10.90
C ARG A 127 -25.09 0.60 -9.97
N CYS A 128 -25.52 1.52 -9.11
CA CYS A 128 -26.61 1.30 -8.18
C CYS A 128 -27.94 1.59 -8.87
N ASP A 129 -28.90 0.66 -8.73
CA ASP A 129 -30.29 0.98 -9.00
C ASP A 129 -30.84 1.72 -7.77
N ASN A 130 -31.10 3.03 -7.91
CA ASN A 130 -31.60 3.91 -6.83
C ASN A 130 -32.97 3.49 -6.23
N SER A 131 -33.56 2.40 -6.72
CA SER A 131 -34.91 1.94 -6.41
C SER A 131 -34.99 0.74 -5.45
N TYR A 132 -33.88 0.06 -5.12
CA TYR A 132 -33.93 -1.24 -4.42
C TYR A 132 -32.81 -1.51 -3.39
N GLY A 133 -32.17 -0.49 -2.82
CA GLY A 133 -31.24 -0.66 -1.70
C GLY A 133 -31.98 -0.62 -0.35
N GLY A 134 -31.65 -1.52 0.58
CA GLY A 134 -32.05 -1.37 1.99
C GLY A 134 -31.38 -0.14 2.63
N ALA A 135 -31.72 0.19 3.88
CA ALA A 135 -31.13 1.35 4.57
C ALA A 135 -29.58 1.32 4.57
N ASP A 136 -28.98 0.13 4.63
CA ASP A 136 -27.53 -0.09 4.77
C ASP A 136 -26.86 -0.86 3.62
N THR A 137 -27.57 -1.13 2.51
CA THR A 137 -27.01 -1.87 1.36
C THR A 137 -27.28 -1.16 0.03
N TYR A 138 -26.38 -1.38 -0.93
CA TYR A 138 -26.57 -1.05 -2.34
C TYR A 138 -26.87 -2.32 -3.13
N LEU A 139 -27.94 -2.28 -3.93
CA LEU A 139 -28.18 -3.27 -4.96
C LEU A 139 -27.53 -2.78 -6.26
N ILE A 140 -26.53 -3.51 -6.72
CA ILE A 140 -25.62 -3.06 -7.78
C ILE A 140 -25.51 -4.07 -8.92
N ASP A 141 -25.27 -3.59 -10.13
CA ASP A 141 -24.92 -4.40 -11.29
C ASP A 141 -23.38 -4.44 -11.46
N PRO A 142 -22.69 -5.53 -11.08
CA PRO A 142 -21.23 -5.62 -11.25
C PRO A 142 -20.84 -5.59 -12.74
N ASP A 143 -19.67 -5.06 -13.05
CA ASP A 143 -19.16 -5.12 -14.44
C ASP A 143 -18.63 -6.51 -14.76
N ARG A 144 -17.97 -7.14 -13.78
CA ARG A 144 -17.35 -8.45 -13.92
C ARG A 144 -17.54 -9.30 -12.68
N ILE A 145 -17.85 -10.57 -12.91
CA ILE A 145 -17.92 -11.61 -11.90
C ILE A 145 -16.86 -12.64 -12.24
N TYR A 146 -15.84 -12.79 -11.39
CA TYR A 146 -14.82 -13.82 -11.56
C TYR A 146 -15.14 -15.02 -10.68
N VAL A 147 -15.22 -16.18 -11.30
CA VAL A 147 -15.45 -17.45 -10.62
C VAL A 147 -14.17 -18.27 -10.69
N GLY A 148 -13.62 -18.61 -9.53
CA GLY A 148 -12.36 -19.36 -9.38
C GLY A 148 -12.56 -20.71 -8.71
N ASP A 149 -11.66 -21.06 -7.78
CA ASP A 149 -11.49 -22.44 -7.33
C ASP A 149 -12.62 -23.04 -6.46
N PHE A 150 -13.61 -22.23 -6.07
CA PHE A 150 -14.74 -22.60 -5.19
C PHE A 150 -15.97 -23.14 -5.94
N ASN A 151 -15.76 -23.86 -7.05
CA ASN A 151 -16.83 -24.19 -7.98
C ASN A 151 -17.84 -25.20 -7.45
N GLN A 152 -17.42 -26.16 -6.60
CA GLN A 152 -18.30 -27.23 -6.15
C GLN A 152 -19.47 -26.70 -5.30
N SER A 153 -19.16 -25.97 -4.22
CA SER A 153 -20.17 -25.37 -3.35
C SER A 153 -21.06 -24.36 -4.09
N LEU A 154 -20.47 -23.56 -4.98
CA LEU A 154 -21.21 -22.62 -5.82
C LEU A 154 -22.20 -23.35 -6.75
N LEU A 155 -21.78 -24.43 -7.41
CA LEU A 155 -22.65 -25.26 -8.26
C LEU A 155 -23.76 -25.93 -7.45
N GLU A 156 -23.48 -26.38 -6.23
CA GLU A 156 -24.49 -26.95 -5.33
C GLU A 156 -25.53 -25.90 -4.91
N LEU A 157 -25.10 -24.68 -4.59
CA LEU A 157 -25.99 -23.57 -4.29
C LEU A 157 -26.87 -23.20 -5.49
N LEU A 158 -26.30 -23.13 -6.70
CA LEU A 158 -27.07 -22.85 -7.92
C LEU A 158 -28.15 -23.93 -8.16
N LYS A 159 -27.79 -25.21 -7.98
CA LYS A 159 -28.73 -26.34 -8.12
C LYS A 159 -29.82 -26.33 -7.06
N THR A 160 -29.44 -26.15 -5.79
CA THR A 160 -30.36 -26.18 -4.65
C THR A 160 -31.40 -25.06 -4.75
N ASN A 161 -30.99 -23.90 -5.25
CA ASN A 161 -31.90 -22.76 -5.49
C ASN A 161 -32.66 -22.85 -6.83
N GLY A 162 -32.57 -23.98 -7.56
CA GLY A 162 -33.31 -24.22 -8.80
C GLY A 162 -32.91 -23.30 -9.96
N ILE A 163 -31.71 -22.71 -9.90
CA ILE A 163 -31.20 -21.82 -10.95
C ILE A 163 -30.79 -22.69 -12.13
N LYS A 164 -31.32 -22.37 -13.33
CA LYS A 164 -31.12 -23.14 -14.56
C LYS A 164 -30.14 -22.49 -15.55
N GLY A 165 -29.71 -21.26 -15.28
CA GLY A 165 -28.81 -20.51 -16.15
C GLY A 165 -28.39 -19.17 -15.53
N LEU A 166 -27.32 -18.59 -16.06
CA LEU A 166 -26.77 -17.31 -15.59
C LEU A 166 -27.54 -16.13 -16.20
N LYS A 167 -27.79 -15.08 -15.41
CA LYS A 167 -28.53 -13.90 -15.90
C LYS A 167 -27.76 -13.11 -16.96
N ASN A 168 -26.47 -12.84 -16.71
CA ASN A 168 -25.59 -12.03 -17.56
C ASN A 168 -24.27 -12.75 -17.85
N PRO A 169 -24.26 -13.83 -18.66
CA PRO A 169 -23.06 -14.65 -18.83
C PRO A 169 -21.86 -13.91 -19.43
N SER A 170 -22.09 -12.86 -20.22
CA SER A 170 -21.03 -12.01 -20.80
C SER A 170 -20.19 -11.24 -19.77
N LYS A 171 -20.71 -11.10 -18.54
CA LYS A 171 -20.01 -10.48 -17.41
C LYS A 171 -19.31 -11.50 -16.52
N VAL A 172 -19.48 -12.80 -16.77
CA VAL A 172 -18.94 -13.87 -15.93
C VAL A 172 -17.70 -14.46 -16.58
N PHE A 173 -16.61 -14.46 -15.82
CA PHE A 173 -15.29 -14.92 -16.26
C PHE A 173 -14.82 -16.07 -15.37
N GLY A 174 -14.45 -17.18 -15.99
CA GLY A 174 -13.86 -18.31 -15.29
C GLY A 174 -12.36 -18.13 -15.10
N LEU A 175 -11.87 -18.17 -13.87
CA LEU A 175 -10.46 -18.26 -13.56
C LEU A 175 -10.05 -19.73 -13.60
N TYR A 176 -9.25 -20.11 -14.60
CA TYR A 176 -8.82 -21.49 -14.80
C TYR A 176 -7.34 -21.68 -14.43
N PRO A 177 -7.01 -22.38 -13.34
CA PRO A 177 -5.65 -22.88 -13.17
C PRO A 177 -5.38 -23.85 -14.31
N GLY A 178 -4.30 -23.70 -15.07
CA GLY A 178 -4.06 -24.48 -16.29
C GLY A 178 -4.03 -26.02 -16.15
N ASN A 179 -2.85 -26.63 -16.32
CA ASN A 179 -2.70 -28.09 -16.33
C ASN A 179 -2.45 -28.72 -14.95
N VAL A 180 -2.57 -27.91 -13.89
CA VAL A 180 -2.14 -28.23 -12.52
C VAL A 180 -3.36 -28.47 -11.64
N VAL A 181 -4.46 -28.99 -12.19
CA VAL A 181 -5.69 -29.22 -11.40
C VAL A 181 -6.13 -30.66 -11.52
N GLU A 182 -6.67 -31.17 -10.41
CA GLU A 182 -7.36 -32.44 -10.40
C GLU A 182 -8.46 -32.49 -11.47
N ASN A 183 -8.67 -33.67 -12.05
CA ASN A 183 -9.69 -33.88 -13.07
C ASN A 183 -11.12 -33.51 -12.62
N GLY A 184 -11.39 -33.46 -11.31
CA GLY A 184 -12.67 -33.02 -10.74
C GLY A 184 -12.99 -31.56 -11.05
N PHE A 185 -12.02 -30.67 -10.84
CA PHE A 185 -12.17 -29.23 -11.07
C PHE A 185 -12.54 -28.88 -12.51
N ARG A 186 -11.89 -29.55 -13.48
CA ARG A 186 -12.18 -29.37 -14.91
C ARG A 186 -13.62 -29.74 -15.25
N LYS A 187 -14.13 -30.80 -14.64
CA LYS A 187 -15.52 -31.24 -14.81
C LYS A 187 -16.50 -30.24 -14.20
N GLU A 188 -16.16 -29.63 -13.08
CA GLU A 188 -16.98 -28.60 -12.43
C GLU A 188 -17.04 -27.32 -13.26
N MET A 189 -15.90 -26.84 -13.75
CA MET A 189 -15.85 -25.68 -14.64
C MET A 189 -16.62 -25.91 -15.95
N SER A 190 -16.56 -27.11 -16.51
CA SER A 190 -17.38 -27.47 -17.68
C SER A 190 -18.88 -27.37 -17.36
N LYS A 191 -19.32 -27.85 -16.19
CA LYS A 191 -20.73 -27.73 -15.77
C LYS A 191 -21.15 -26.28 -15.58
N LEU A 192 -20.27 -25.43 -15.04
CA LEU A 192 -20.55 -24.00 -14.89
C LEU A 192 -20.63 -23.29 -16.27
N HIS A 193 -19.82 -23.72 -17.23
CA HIS A 193 -19.92 -23.25 -18.61
C HIS A 193 -21.27 -23.61 -19.26
N ASP A 194 -21.79 -24.80 -18.98
CA ASP A 194 -23.11 -25.24 -19.48
C ASP A 194 -24.25 -24.32 -19.01
N TYR A 195 -24.07 -23.58 -17.92
CA TYR A 195 -25.06 -22.62 -17.41
C TYR A 195 -25.12 -21.30 -18.21
N GLY A 196 -24.15 -20.99 -19.08
CA GLY A 196 -24.18 -19.68 -19.78
C GLY A 196 -23.12 -19.35 -20.82
N ASN A 197 -22.28 -20.27 -21.32
CA ASN A 197 -21.14 -19.95 -22.19
C ASN A 197 -20.21 -18.91 -21.56
N LEU A 198 -19.58 -19.31 -20.46
CA LEU A 198 -18.60 -18.48 -19.76
C LEU A 198 -17.45 -18.09 -20.69
N SER A 199 -17.10 -16.81 -20.66
CA SER A 199 -15.84 -16.38 -21.24
C SER A 199 -14.72 -16.87 -20.32
N PHE A 200 -14.04 -17.93 -20.72
CA PHE A 200 -12.78 -18.31 -20.11
C PHE A 200 -11.71 -17.42 -20.68
N PRO A 201 -11.23 -16.40 -19.96
CA PRO A 201 -9.96 -15.85 -20.36
C PRO A 201 -8.95 -17.01 -20.27
N THR A 202 -8.05 -17.14 -21.24
CA THR A 202 -6.86 -18.01 -21.19
C THR A 202 -5.86 -17.46 -20.17
N CYS A 203 -6.38 -16.99 -19.04
CA CYS A 203 -5.64 -16.57 -17.89
C CYS A 203 -5.26 -17.83 -17.12
N GLY A 204 -4.03 -17.92 -16.62
CA GLY A 204 -3.55 -18.97 -15.70
C GLY A 204 -4.20 -18.91 -14.33
N GLY A 205 -5.48 -18.54 -14.30
CA GLY A 205 -6.47 -18.61 -13.24
C GLY A 205 -6.36 -17.64 -12.08
N HIS A 206 -5.58 -16.56 -12.17
CA HIS A 206 -5.49 -15.55 -11.11
C HIS A 206 -5.97 -14.17 -11.56
N VAL A 207 -6.52 -13.37 -10.64
CA VAL A 207 -6.98 -11.98 -10.90
C VAL A 207 -5.85 -11.09 -11.42
N PHE A 208 -4.61 -11.27 -10.93
CA PHE A 208 -3.45 -10.55 -11.48
C PHE A 208 -3.28 -10.81 -12.97
N ASP A 209 -3.51 -12.03 -13.44
CA ASP A 209 -3.36 -12.34 -14.86
C ASP A 209 -4.42 -11.62 -15.69
N ALA A 210 -5.66 -11.57 -15.20
CA ALA A 210 -6.74 -10.80 -15.82
C ALA A 210 -6.41 -9.30 -15.91
N LEU A 211 -5.85 -8.71 -14.85
CA LEU A 211 -5.35 -7.33 -14.88
C LEU A 211 -4.19 -7.19 -15.86
N SER A 212 -3.24 -8.12 -15.83
CA SER A 212 -2.04 -8.10 -16.65
C SER A 212 -2.34 -8.23 -18.14
N LYS A 213 -3.48 -8.83 -18.50
CA LYS A 213 -3.98 -8.97 -19.89
C LYS A 213 -4.99 -7.88 -20.27
N GLY A 214 -5.28 -6.93 -19.37
CA GLY A 214 -6.20 -5.82 -19.64
C GLY A 214 -7.66 -6.26 -19.75
N HIS A 215 -8.03 -7.37 -19.11
CA HIS A 215 -9.41 -7.82 -18.99
C HIS A 215 -10.18 -7.03 -17.94
N ILE A 216 -9.53 -6.61 -16.84
CA ILE A 216 -10.13 -5.69 -15.86
C ILE A 216 -9.62 -4.29 -16.15
N LEU A 217 -10.51 -3.30 -16.10
CA LEU A 217 -10.23 -1.92 -16.44
C LEU A 217 -10.44 -0.98 -15.23
N PRO A 218 -9.79 0.19 -15.22
CA PRO A 218 -9.96 1.18 -14.17
C PRO A 218 -11.42 1.56 -14.01
N SER A 219 -11.83 1.78 -12.77
CA SER A 219 -13.19 2.15 -12.39
C SER A 219 -14.26 1.12 -12.72
N GLU A 220 -13.87 -0.12 -13.07
CA GLU A 220 -14.78 -1.26 -13.05
C GLU A 220 -14.97 -1.78 -11.62
N LEU A 221 -16.14 -2.35 -11.39
CA LEU A 221 -16.49 -3.08 -10.19
C LEU A 221 -16.42 -4.59 -10.47
N VAL A 222 -15.59 -5.28 -9.69
CA VAL A 222 -15.28 -6.70 -9.85
C VAL A 222 -15.62 -7.45 -8.58
N ILE A 223 -16.39 -8.53 -8.70
CA ILE A 223 -16.76 -9.40 -7.57
C ILE A 223 -16.19 -10.80 -7.78
N SER A 224 -15.64 -11.39 -6.73
CA SER A 224 -15.19 -12.79 -6.73
C SER A 224 -15.21 -13.39 -5.32
N CYS A 225 -15.24 -14.72 -5.22
CA CYS A 225 -14.97 -15.44 -3.98
C CYS A 225 -13.48 -15.56 -3.66
N ASP A 226 -12.60 -15.38 -4.67
CA ASP A 226 -11.17 -15.35 -4.46
C ASP A 226 -10.78 -14.04 -3.73
N PRO A 227 -10.15 -14.11 -2.54
CA PRO A 227 -9.66 -12.91 -1.84
C PRO A 227 -8.69 -12.06 -2.65
N ALA A 228 -8.01 -12.64 -3.65
CA ALA A 228 -7.09 -11.90 -4.51
C ALA A 228 -7.76 -10.86 -5.40
N VAL A 229 -9.10 -10.86 -5.49
CA VAL A 229 -9.89 -9.81 -6.17
C VAL A 229 -9.60 -8.41 -5.63
N ILE A 230 -9.26 -8.28 -4.34
CA ILE A 230 -8.88 -7.01 -3.72
C ILE A 230 -7.67 -6.38 -4.45
N GLY A 231 -6.77 -7.20 -5.02
CA GLY A 231 -5.63 -6.74 -5.81
C GLY A 231 -6.00 -5.98 -7.09
N ALA A 232 -7.26 -6.09 -7.58
CA ALA A 232 -7.76 -5.28 -8.70
C ALA A 232 -7.69 -3.77 -8.44
N GLY A 233 -7.69 -3.37 -7.17
CA GLY A 233 -7.51 -1.98 -6.77
C GLY A 233 -6.19 -1.35 -7.22
N ALA A 234 -5.19 -2.13 -7.63
CA ALA A 234 -3.92 -1.61 -8.15
C ALA A 234 -4.05 -0.77 -9.42
N ILE A 235 -5.15 -0.92 -10.17
CA ILE A 235 -5.48 -0.09 -11.33
C ILE A 235 -6.62 0.89 -11.11
N GLY A 236 -7.12 1.01 -9.88
CA GLY A 236 -8.30 1.81 -9.54
C GLY A 236 -9.63 1.13 -9.91
N ALA A 237 -9.66 -0.19 -10.03
CA ALA A 237 -10.89 -0.98 -10.07
C ALA A 237 -11.34 -1.34 -8.65
N LEU A 238 -12.64 -1.36 -8.39
CA LEU A 238 -13.18 -1.76 -7.09
C LEU A 238 -13.34 -3.29 -7.06
N GLY A 239 -12.36 -3.98 -6.49
CA GLY A 239 -12.41 -5.42 -6.27
C GLY A 239 -13.03 -5.75 -4.92
N LEU A 240 -14.07 -6.58 -4.92
CA LEU A 240 -14.80 -6.98 -3.70
C LEU A 240 -14.84 -8.48 -3.55
N GLN A 241 -14.38 -8.95 -2.39
CA GLN A 241 -14.53 -10.34 -1.99
C GLN A 241 -15.99 -10.59 -1.56
N ALA A 242 -16.62 -11.59 -2.15
CA ALA A 242 -17.97 -12.03 -1.83
C ALA A 242 -17.97 -13.46 -1.28
N THR A 243 -18.96 -13.77 -0.45
CA THR A 243 -19.24 -15.15 -0.06
C THR A 243 -19.83 -15.92 -1.24
N GLU A 244 -19.73 -17.24 -1.24
CA GLU A 244 -20.29 -18.11 -2.29
C GLU A 244 -21.80 -17.87 -2.47
N CYS A 245 -22.54 -17.66 -1.38
CA CYS A 245 -23.96 -17.32 -1.44
C CYS A 245 -24.22 -16.00 -2.17
N LYS A 246 -23.45 -14.95 -1.87
CA LYS A 246 -23.58 -13.64 -2.56
C LYS A 246 -23.17 -13.75 -4.03
N LEU A 247 -22.16 -14.56 -4.33
CA LEU A 247 -21.76 -14.82 -5.71
C LEU A 247 -22.84 -15.59 -6.49
N ALA A 248 -23.44 -16.61 -5.88
CA ALA A 248 -24.57 -17.35 -6.45
C ALA A 248 -25.76 -16.43 -6.75
N GLU A 249 -26.09 -15.53 -5.81
CA GLU A 249 -27.12 -14.50 -6.00
C GLU A 249 -26.80 -13.58 -7.19
N ALA A 250 -25.54 -13.13 -7.29
CA ALA A 250 -25.08 -12.29 -8.41
C ALA A 250 -25.17 -13.01 -9.76
N LEU A 251 -24.82 -14.29 -9.80
CA LEU A 251 -24.93 -15.13 -10.99
C LEU A 251 -26.39 -15.36 -11.41
N ALA A 252 -27.28 -15.52 -10.43
CA ALA A 252 -28.70 -15.79 -10.65
C ALA A 252 -29.50 -14.54 -11.08
N THR A 253 -29.22 -13.40 -10.46
CA THR A 253 -30.01 -12.17 -10.61
C THR A 253 -29.34 -11.13 -11.50
N GLY A 254 -28.03 -11.28 -11.74
CA GLY A 254 -27.19 -10.26 -12.39
C GLY A 254 -26.85 -9.09 -11.47
N LYS A 255 -27.24 -9.11 -10.19
CA LYS A 255 -27.04 -8.03 -9.23
C LYS A 255 -26.48 -8.57 -7.91
N ALA A 256 -25.72 -7.75 -7.20
CA ALA A 256 -25.17 -8.10 -5.90
C ALA A 256 -25.62 -7.11 -4.81
N ASN A 257 -25.83 -7.61 -3.60
CA ASN A 257 -26.04 -6.76 -2.43
C ASN A 257 -24.69 -6.46 -1.76
N ILE A 258 -24.27 -5.20 -1.80
CA ILE A 258 -23.06 -4.70 -1.13
C ILE A 258 -23.45 -3.86 0.08
N GLN A 259 -22.78 -4.05 1.21
CA GLN A 259 -22.93 -3.18 2.37
C GLN A 259 -22.33 -1.79 2.09
N LYS A 260 -23.01 -0.74 2.53
CA LYS A 260 -22.44 0.60 2.51
C LYS A 260 -21.15 0.61 3.31
N PHE A 261 -20.10 1.21 2.74
CA PHE A 261 -18.79 1.29 3.36
C PHE A 261 -18.23 2.70 3.32
N ASP A 262 -17.31 2.91 4.24
CA ASP A 262 -16.52 4.11 4.37
C ASP A 262 -15.14 3.92 3.72
N VAL A 263 -14.46 5.02 3.42
CA VAL A 263 -13.12 5.00 2.80
C VAL A 263 -12.10 5.60 3.75
N PHE A 264 -11.08 4.81 4.09
CA PHE A 264 -9.94 5.23 4.89
C PHE A 264 -8.74 5.50 3.98
N GLN A 265 -8.12 6.68 4.11
CA GLN A 265 -6.98 7.07 3.28
C GLN A 265 -5.65 6.69 3.93
N VAL A 266 -4.80 5.97 3.21
CA VAL A 266 -3.40 5.76 3.60
C VAL A 266 -2.50 6.54 2.65
N VAL A 267 -1.81 7.56 3.17
CA VAL A 267 -0.87 8.39 2.42
C VAL A 267 0.55 7.91 2.70
N LEU A 268 1.16 7.21 1.76
CA LEU A 268 2.54 6.73 1.84
C LEU A 268 3.50 7.79 1.29
N LEU A 269 4.40 8.25 2.14
CA LEU A 269 5.35 9.33 1.87
C LEU A 269 6.76 8.81 1.61
N ASP A 270 7.52 9.53 0.79
CA ASP A 270 8.94 9.30 0.47
C ASP A 270 9.23 8.10 -0.46
N HIS A 271 10.47 8.00 -0.92
CA HIS A 271 10.92 6.90 -1.79
C HIS A 271 11.22 5.64 -0.97
N PRO A 272 10.61 4.48 -1.28
CA PRO A 272 10.91 3.22 -0.60
C PRO A 272 12.41 2.87 -0.66
N PRO A 273 13.06 2.57 0.48
CA PRO A 273 14.42 2.02 0.46
C PRO A 273 14.49 0.74 -0.37
N LYS A 274 15.67 0.42 -0.91
CA LYS A 274 15.89 -0.74 -1.80
C LYS A 274 15.37 -2.07 -1.23
N TYR A 275 15.38 -2.22 0.09
CA TYR A 275 15.04 -3.44 0.79
C TYR A 275 13.61 -3.46 1.34
N VAL A 276 12.88 -2.34 1.22
CA VAL A 276 11.51 -2.21 1.70
C VAL A 276 10.56 -2.53 0.55
N HIS A 277 9.78 -3.59 0.73
CA HIS A 277 8.80 -4.08 -0.24
C HIS A 277 7.37 -3.88 0.28
N PRO A 278 6.34 -4.05 -0.58
CA PRO A 278 4.95 -3.90 -0.15
C PRO A 278 4.56 -4.74 1.07
N LEU A 279 5.15 -5.93 1.23
CA LEU A 279 4.95 -6.76 2.42
C LEU A 279 5.45 -6.07 3.70
N ASP A 280 6.63 -5.44 3.66
CA ASP A 280 7.17 -4.69 4.80
C ASP A 280 6.29 -3.47 5.11
N ILE A 281 5.77 -2.79 4.08
CA ILE A 281 4.84 -1.67 4.23
C ILE A 281 3.56 -2.14 4.95
N VAL A 282 2.93 -3.21 4.47
CA VAL A 282 1.67 -3.71 5.07
C VAL A 282 1.90 -4.20 6.50
N MET A 283 2.98 -4.93 6.76
CA MET A 283 3.30 -5.42 8.11
C MET A 283 3.60 -4.28 9.07
N PHE A 284 4.34 -3.27 8.61
CA PHE A 284 4.59 -2.06 9.39
C PHE A 284 3.28 -1.32 9.69
N LEU A 285 2.44 -1.11 8.67
CA LEU A 285 1.13 -0.46 8.82
C LEU A 285 0.22 -1.22 9.79
N LYS A 286 0.27 -2.56 9.82
CA LYS A 286 -0.50 -3.40 10.78
C LYS A 286 -0.12 -3.13 12.22
N SER A 287 1.13 -2.73 12.47
CA SER A 287 1.60 -2.35 13.81
C SER A 287 1.21 -0.93 14.23
N ARG A 288 0.66 -0.13 13.31
CA ARG A 288 0.24 1.25 13.59
C ARG A 288 -1.20 1.25 14.08
N LYS A 289 -1.44 2.08 15.10
CA LYS A 289 -2.80 2.36 15.56
C LYS A 289 -3.66 2.89 14.40
N GLY A 290 -4.96 2.65 14.45
CA GLY A 290 -5.91 3.19 13.49
C GLY A 290 -6.13 2.37 12.22
N LEU A 291 -5.29 1.37 11.92
CA LEU A 291 -5.58 0.31 10.94
C LEU A 291 -6.01 -1.02 11.62
N GLU A 292 -6.26 -0.95 12.93
CA GLU A 292 -6.79 -2.04 13.73
C GLU A 292 -8.27 -2.20 13.37
N ASN A 293 -8.64 -3.33 12.75
CA ASN A 293 -10.01 -3.67 12.34
C ASN A 293 -10.61 -2.74 11.26
N MET A 294 -10.25 -2.98 10.00
CA MET A 294 -10.81 -2.30 8.83
C MET A 294 -12.01 -3.04 8.22
N ALA A 295 -12.69 -3.90 9.01
CA ALA A 295 -13.91 -4.56 8.57
C ALA A 295 -14.92 -3.50 8.08
N GLU A 296 -15.55 -3.77 6.93
CA GLU A 296 -16.52 -2.86 6.29
C GLU A 296 -15.94 -1.50 5.81
N ILE A 297 -14.61 -1.34 5.79
CA ILE A 297 -13.93 -0.12 5.30
C ILE A 297 -13.09 -0.46 4.07
N ALA A 298 -13.13 0.41 3.05
CA ALA A 298 -12.23 0.36 1.92
C ALA A 298 -10.99 1.25 2.16
N ILE A 299 -9.82 0.78 1.76
CA ILE A 299 -8.57 1.55 1.88
C ILE A 299 -8.26 2.22 0.54
N GLU A 300 -7.98 3.53 0.57
CA GLU A 300 -7.45 4.27 -0.57
C GLU A 300 -5.98 4.64 -0.32
N TYR A 301 -5.08 4.08 -1.12
CA TYR A 301 -3.66 4.39 -1.08
C TYR A 301 -3.32 5.60 -1.96
N SER A 302 -2.54 6.52 -1.42
CA SER A 302 -2.05 7.71 -2.11
C SER A 302 -0.66 8.11 -1.61
N GLY A 303 -0.09 9.19 -2.15
CA GLY A 303 1.23 9.70 -1.76
C GLY A 303 2.34 9.34 -2.75
N ASP A 304 3.49 9.99 -2.60
CA ASP A 304 4.61 9.91 -3.56
C ASP A 304 5.28 8.53 -3.58
N SER A 305 5.22 7.74 -2.50
CA SER A 305 5.71 6.36 -2.53
C SER A 305 5.03 5.51 -3.60
N ILE A 306 3.74 5.76 -3.88
CA ILE A 306 2.94 5.00 -4.86
C ILE A 306 3.47 5.19 -6.29
N ASP A 307 4.05 6.36 -6.59
CA ASP A 307 4.64 6.65 -7.91
C ASP A 307 5.87 5.76 -8.17
N HIS A 308 6.57 5.37 -7.09
CA HIS A 308 7.75 4.50 -7.14
C HIS A 308 7.40 3.01 -7.24
N LEU A 309 6.19 2.60 -6.86
CA LEU A 309 5.72 1.22 -7.04
C LEU A 309 5.31 0.96 -8.48
N ASP A 310 5.86 -0.09 -9.08
CA ASP A 310 5.38 -0.56 -10.37
C ASP A 310 4.09 -1.35 -10.24
N PHE A 311 3.54 -1.79 -11.38
CA PHE A 311 2.25 -2.45 -11.43
C PHE A 311 2.19 -3.72 -10.54
N GLU A 312 3.23 -4.56 -10.58
CA GLU A 312 3.35 -5.76 -9.75
C GLU A 312 3.33 -5.41 -8.26
N ARG A 313 4.13 -4.44 -7.83
CA ARG A 313 4.18 -4.02 -6.42
C ARG A 313 2.91 -3.31 -5.95
N ARG A 314 2.23 -2.58 -6.84
CA ARG A 314 0.91 -2.00 -6.55
C ARG A 314 -0.14 -3.09 -6.34
N PHE A 315 -0.14 -4.13 -7.19
CA PHE A 315 -0.96 -5.31 -6.98
C PHE A 315 -0.67 -5.97 -5.64
N THR A 316 0.60 -6.21 -5.33
CA THR A 316 1.00 -6.79 -4.05
C THR A 316 0.53 -5.97 -2.85
N LEU A 317 0.67 -4.63 -2.90
CA LEU A 317 0.21 -3.73 -1.84
C LEU A 317 -1.31 -3.87 -1.61
N CYS A 318 -2.11 -3.73 -2.66
CA CYS A 318 -3.56 -3.87 -2.58
C CYS A 318 -3.98 -5.27 -2.11
N TYR A 319 -3.39 -6.32 -2.68
CA TYR A 319 -3.66 -7.70 -2.30
C TYR A 319 -3.38 -7.98 -0.82
N LEU A 320 -2.20 -7.58 -0.33
CA LEU A 320 -1.78 -7.82 1.06
C LEU A 320 -2.58 -6.97 2.06
N SER A 321 -3.28 -5.93 1.61
CA SER A 321 -4.15 -5.11 2.48
C SER A 321 -5.30 -5.92 3.08
N ARG A 322 -5.61 -7.12 2.55
CA ARG A 322 -6.52 -8.08 3.18
C ARG A 322 -6.14 -8.42 4.63
N ILE A 323 -4.88 -8.23 5.02
CA ILE A 323 -4.40 -8.42 6.41
C ILE A 323 -5.06 -7.45 7.40
N PHE A 324 -5.64 -6.35 6.92
CA PHE A 324 -6.42 -5.40 7.74
C PHE A 324 -7.91 -5.77 7.85
N ASP A 325 -8.35 -6.84 7.19
CA ASP A 325 -9.76 -7.21 7.02
C ASP A 325 -10.61 -6.16 6.26
N CYS A 326 -9.94 -5.28 5.49
CA CYS A 326 -10.61 -4.30 4.63
C CYS A 326 -11.42 -4.98 3.52
N ILE A 327 -12.55 -4.38 3.14
CA ILE A 327 -13.39 -4.92 2.05
C ILE A 327 -12.75 -4.76 0.67
N SER A 328 -11.88 -3.76 0.52
CA SER A 328 -11.15 -3.44 -0.70
C SER A 328 -9.98 -2.52 -0.41
N ALA A 329 -8.99 -2.51 -1.30
CA ALA A 329 -7.82 -1.65 -1.20
C ALA A 329 -7.44 -1.16 -2.59
N CYS A 330 -7.46 0.15 -2.82
CA CYS A 330 -7.35 0.72 -4.16
C CYS A 330 -6.33 1.85 -4.25
N ILE A 331 -5.72 1.96 -5.43
CA ILE A 331 -4.88 3.08 -5.84
C ILE A 331 -5.61 3.78 -6.98
N PRO A 332 -5.91 5.10 -6.88
CA PRO A 332 -6.52 5.84 -7.97
C PRO A 332 -5.74 5.68 -9.27
N CYS A 333 -6.46 5.56 -10.39
CA CYS A 333 -5.82 5.39 -11.68
C CYS A 333 -4.98 6.63 -12.03
N ASP A 334 -3.69 6.43 -12.26
CA ASP A 334 -2.75 7.49 -12.61
C ASP A 334 -2.17 7.27 -14.02
N LYS A 335 -1.28 8.17 -14.43
CA LYS A 335 -0.61 8.09 -15.74
C LYS A 335 0.21 6.80 -15.92
N LYS A 336 0.69 6.19 -14.84
CA LYS A 336 1.47 4.94 -14.87
C LYS A 336 0.56 3.76 -15.19
N THR A 337 -0.59 3.69 -14.52
CA THR A 337 -1.67 2.74 -14.77
C THR A 337 -2.22 2.91 -16.19
N GLU A 338 -2.50 4.14 -16.63
CA GLU A 338 -2.95 4.42 -18.00
C GLU A 338 -1.93 3.95 -19.05
N LYS A 339 -0.63 4.24 -18.83
CA LYS A 339 0.45 3.81 -19.73
C LYS A 339 0.59 2.30 -19.78
N PHE A 340 0.46 1.63 -18.63
CA PHE A 340 0.50 0.17 -18.52
C PHE A 340 -0.66 -0.45 -19.32
N LEU A 341 -1.87 0.07 -19.15
CA LEU A 341 -3.08 -0.46 -19.78
C LEU A 341 -3.21 -0.08 -21.25
N ARG A 342 -2.70 1.06 -21.71
CA ARG A 342 -2.82 1.48 -23.13
C ARG A 342 -2.31 0.44 -24.13
N ARG A 343 -1.39 -0.43 -23.73
CA ARG A 343 -0.83 -1.49 -24.58
C ARG A 343 -1.58 -2.83 -24.47
N LYS A 344 -2.52 -2.95 -23.54
CA LYS A 344 -3.11 -4.23 -23.12
C LYS A 344 -4.63 -4.21 -23.04
N ALA A 345 -5.22 -3.08 -22.69
CA ALA A 345 -6.65 -2.90 -22.53
C ALA A 345 -7.38 -3.26 -23.82
N VAL A 346 -8.35 -4.14 -23.69
CA VAL A 346 -9.18 -4.59 -24.81
C VAL A 346 -10.24 -3.54 -25.16
N LEU A 347 -10.68 -2.74 -24.17
CA LEU A 347 -11.70 -1.71 -24.32
C LEU A 347 -11.19 -0.34 -23.87
N LYS A 348 -11.88 0.72 -24.34
CA LYS A 348 -11.67 2.07 -23.83
C LYS A 348 -12.15 2.15 -22.39
N PHE A 349 -11.39 2.82 -21.55
CA PHE A 349 -11.73 3.06 -20.14
C PHE A 349 -11.62 4.56 -19.82
N HIS A 350 -12.46 5.01 -18.89
CA HIS A 350 -12.50 6.39 -18.43
C HIS A 350 -12.32 6.39 -16.91
N PRO A 351 -11.10 6.66 -16.41
CA PRO A 351 -10.86 6.65 -14.98
C PRO A 351 -11.70 7.68 -14.23
N ILE A 352 -12.37 7.22 -13.18
CA ILE A 352 -13.09 8.07 -12.22
C ILE A 352 -12.10 8.53 -11.15
N GLN A 353 -12.16 9.82 -10.82
CA GLN A 353 -11.34 10.44 -9.78
C GLN A 353 -12.21 10.93 -8.62
N SER A 354 -11.63 10.98 -7.42
CA SER A 354 -12.29 11.53 -6.22
C SER A 354 -12.58 13.01 -6.41
N ASP A 355 -13.66 13.52 -5.80
CA ASP A 355 -13.93 14.95 -5.79
C ASP A 355 -12.87 15.71 -4.98
N PRO A 356 -12.39 16.86 -5.48
CA PRO A 356 -11.49 17.70 -4.70
C PRO A 356 -12.07 18.05 -3.34
N GLY A 357 -11.39 17.62 -2.28
CA GLY A 357 -11.79 17.84 -0.89
C GLY A 357 -12.93 16.95 -0.41
N HIS A 358 -13.08 15.74 -0.97
CA HIS A 358 -13.76 14.63 -0.31
C HIS A 358 -13.20 14.43 1.11
N ILE A 359 -14.10 14.12 2.06
CA ILE A 359 -13.76 13.86 3.45
C ILE A 359 -13.75 12.33 3.62
N TYR A 360 -12.57 11.78 3.88
CA TYR A 360 -12.40 10.37 4.18
C TYR A 360 -12.90 10.07 5.60
N TYR A 361 -13.27 8.82 5.84
CA TYR A 361 -13.62 8.35 7.18
C TYR A 361 -12.45 8.59 8.12
N GLY A 362 -11.26 8.11 7.77
CA GLY A 362 -10.04 8.46 8.48
C GLY A 362 -8.86 8.57 7.54
N SER A 363 -7.75 9.08 8.06
CA SER A 363 -6.50 9.07 7.31
C SER A 363 -5.30 8.71 8.18
N LEU A 364 -4.35 8.03 7.56
CA LEU A 364 -3.02 7.73 8.10
C LEU A 364 -1.97 8.22 7.10
N ARG A 365 -1.07 9.10 7.55
CA ARG A 365 0.10 9.48 6.76
C ARG A 365 1.32 8.76 7.32
N GLN A 366 2.05 8.06 6.46
CA GLN A 366 3.18 7.24 6.88
C GLN A 366 4.37 7.40 5.92
N SER A 367 5.52 7.81 6.45
CA SER A 367 6.78 7.77 5.72
C SER A 367 7.28 6.34 5.60
N VAL A 368 7.65 5.92 4.38
CA VAL A 368 8.25 4.60 4.13
C VAL A 368 9.72 4.52 4.58
N LEU A 369 10.35 5.66 4.94
CA LEU A 369 11.71 5.70 5.48
C LEU A 369 11.77 5.25 6.95
N GLU A 370 10.64 5.31 7.65
CA GLU A 370 10.52 4.86 9.04
C GLU A 370 10.36 3.34 9.17
N ILE A 371 10.15 2.64 8.05
CA ILE A 371 9.92 1.21 8.03
C ILE A 371 11.23 0.48 8.38
N GLU A 372 11.25 -0.13 9.55
CA GLU A 372 12.24 -1.16 9.89
C GLU A 372 11.82 -2.50 9.26
N LEU A 373 12.79 -3.25 8.72
CA LEU A 373 12.53 -4.59 8.21
C LEU A 373 12.01 -5.48 9.34
N SER A 374 10.92 -6.19 9.07
CA SER A 374 10.26 -7.07 10.02
C SER A 374 10.04 -8.45 9.41
N ILE A 375 9.74 -9.41 10.26
CA ILE A 375 9.23 -10.72 9.87
C ILE A 375 7.85 -10.92 10.50
N GLY A 376 6.97 -11.62 9.81
CA GLY A 376 5.78 -12.20 10.41
C GLY A 376 6.12 -13.54 11.04
N ILE A 377 5.72 -13.76 12.29
CA ILE A 377 5.75 -15.09 12.91
C ILE A 377 4.30 -15.55 13.07
N LEU A 378 3.98 -16.74 12.55
CA LEU A 378 2.65 -17.31 12.70
C LEU A 378 2.40 -17.67 14.17
N LYS A 379 1.36 -17.07 14.77
CA LYS A 379 0.88 -17.34 16.14
C LYS A 379 -0.64 -17.35 16.11
N ASN A 380 -1.26 -18.44 16.58
CA ASN A 380 -2.73 -18.60 16.64
C ASN A 380 -3.41 -18.26 15.29
N GLY A 381 -2.91 -18.83 14.19
CA GLY A 381 -3.44 -18.62 12.83
C GLY A 381 -3.13 -17.26 12.21
N ASN A 382 -2.44 -16.35 12.90
CA ASN A 382 -2.17 -14.99 12.43
C ASN A 382 -0.68 -14.66 12.43
N PHE A 383 -0.22 -13.94 11.40
CA PHE A 383 1.15 -13.39 11.40
C PHE A 383 1.25 -12.17 12.31
N VAL A 384 2.13 -12.27 13.29
CA VAL A 384 2.54 -11.19 14.20
C VAL A 384 3.85 -10.61 13.71
N SER A 385 3.89 -9.29 13.48
CA SER A 385 5.11 -8.59 13.05
C SER A 385 6.11 -8.49 14.21
N GLU A 386 7.35 -8.91 13.97
CA GLU A 386 8.48 -8.71 14.87
C GLU A 386 9.69 -8.13 14.11
N PRO A 387 10.53 -7.29 14.72
CA PRO A 387 11.72 -6.77 14.07
C PRO A 387 12.64 -7.89 13.57
N LEU A 388 13.16 -7.75 12.35
CA LEU A 388 14.10 -8.72 11.77
C LEU A 388 15.38 -8.80 12.61
N SER A 389 15.84 -7.67 13.14
CA SER A 389 17.02 -7.53 13.99
C SER A 389 17.00 -8.46 15.22
N SER A 390 15.84 -8.63 15.85
CA SER A 390 15.62 -9.50 17.01
C SER A 390 15.53 -11.00 16.66
N ASN A 391 15.45 -11.33 15.38
CA ASN A 391 15.16 -12.66 14.87
C ASN A 391 16.27 -13.23 13.97
N LEU A 392 17.38 -12.50 13.81
CA LEU A 392 18.54 -12.96 13.04
C LEU A 392 19.08 -14.28 13.57
N ASN A 393 19.65 -15.09 12.67
CA ASN A 393 20.25 -16.40 12.95
C ASN A 393 19.28 -17.50 13.43
N ARG A 394 17.97 -17.23 13.53
CA ARG A 394 17.00 -18.31 13.71
C ARG A 394 17.03 -19.24 12.51
N LYS A 395 17.09 -20.55 12.78
CA LYS A 395 17.16 -21.58 11.74
C LYS A 395 15.96 -21.50 10.79
N VAL A 396 16.22 -21.77 9.52
CA VAL A 396 15.22 -21.98 8.46
C VAL A 396 15.58 -23.27 7.75
N ASP A 397 14.64 -24.20 7.61
CA ASP A 397 14.84 -25.49 6.93
C ASP A 397 14.24 -25.46 5.52
N THR A 398 13.17 -24.70 5.32
CA THR A 398 12.49 -24.57 4.02
C THR A 398 12.16 -23.12 3.70
N VAL A 399 12.43 -22.69 2.47
CA VAL A 399 12.04 -21.37 1.93
C VAL A 399 11.06 -21.59 0.77
N ILE A 400 9.90 -20.93 0.82
CA ILE A 400 8.89 -20.98 -0.23
C ILE A 400 8.64 -19.54 -0.70
N ALA A 401 9.24 -19.19 -1.84
CA ALA A 401 9.05 -17.90 -2.48
C ALA A 401 8.04 -18.02 -3.62
N GLY A 402 6.97 -17.23 -3.62
CA GLY A 402 5.99 -17.30 -4.70
C GLY A 402 4.59 -16.78 -4.38
N PHE A 403 3.60 -17.35 -5.07
CA PHE A 403 2.17 -17.03 -4.97
C PHE A 403 1.85 -15.62 -5.51
N TYR A 404 0.83 -14.96 -4.95
CA TYR A 404 0.24 -13.73 -5.50
C TYR A 404 1.04 -12.47 -5.16
N SER A 405 1.86 -12.49 -4.12
CA SER A 405 2.62 -11.35 -3.58
C SER A 405 4.14 -11.54 -3.58
N GLY A 406 4.63 -12.78 -3.66
CA GLY A 406 6.07 -13.08 -3.73
C GLY A 406 6.51 -13.89 -4.95
N GLY A 407 5.60 -14.07 -5.92
CA GLY A 407 5.85 -14.79 -7.18
C GLY A 407 5.90 -13.87 -8.40
N MET A 408 5.95 -12.55 -8.20
CA MET A 408 6.00 -11.60 -9.30
C MET A 408 7.35 -11.67 -10.01
N TYR A 409 7.40 -11.21 -11.26
CA TYR A 409 8.60 -11.30 -12.07
C TYR A 409 9.78 -10.59 -11.36
N LYS A 410 9.58 -9.38 -10.85
CA LYS A 410 10.68 -8.67 -10.16
C LYS A 410 11.17 -9.35 -8.89
N ASP A 411 10.28 -9.97 -8.12
CA ASP A 411 10.65 -10.67 -6.89
C ASP A 411 11.59 -11.85 -7.21
N ILE A 412 11.28 -12.59 -8.28
CA ILE A 412 12.09 -13.71 -8.77
C ILE A 412 13.44 -13.22 -9.31
N ILE A 413 13.47 -12.10 -10.04
CA ILE A 413 14.72 -11.50 -10.53
C ILE A 413 15.62 -11.09 -9.36
N GLU A 414 15.05 -10.49 -8.32
CA GLU A 414 15.80 -10.07 -7.14
C GLU A 414 16.36 -11.28 -6.36
N ILE A 415 15.57 -12.35 -6.19
CA ILE A 415 16.05 -13.62 -5.63
C ILE A 415 17.19 -14.18 -6.49
N SER A 416 17.00 -14.25 -7.81
CA SER A 416 18.01 -14.76 -8.73
C SER A 416 19.31 -13.97 -8.64
N ALA A 417 19.22 -12.64 -8.52
CA ALA A 417 20.38 -11.77 -8.35
C ALA A 417 21.13 -12.04 -7.05
N ILE A 418 20.43 -12.31 -5.94
CA ILE A 418 21.03 -12.70 -4.65
C ILE A 418 21.76 -14.04 -4.77
N LEU A 419 21.15 -15.00 -5.47
CA LEU A 419 21.68 -16.35 -5.68
C LEU A 419 22.73 -16.43 -6.81
N ASN A 420 23.04 -15.32 -7.48
CA ASN A 420 23.91 -15.32 -8.65
C ASN A 420 25.30 -15.91 -8.33
N ARG A 421 25.67 -16.98 -9.04
CA ARG A 421 26.90 -17.77 -8.85
C ARG A 421 27.08 -18.34 -7.43
N LYS A 422 26.02 -18.39 -6.64
CA LYS A 422 25.97 -19.01 -5.32
C LYS A 422 25.04 -20.22 -5.37
N LYS A 423 25.13 -21.07 -4.35
CA LYS A 423 24.20 -22.18 -4.15
C LYS A 423 23.43 -21.96 -2.86
N VAL A 424 22.16 -22.35 -2.88
CA VAL A 424 21.33 -22.48 -1.67
C VAL A 424 22.07 -23.36 -0.67
N ASN A 425 21.94 -23.03 0.62
CA ASN A 425 22.54 -23.79 1.70
C ASN A 425 22.12 -25.27 1.59
N PRO A 426 23.04 -26.26 1.69
CA PRO A 426 22.69 -27.67 1.59
C PRO A 426 21.63 -28.15 2.59
N GLY A 427 21.47 -27.46 3.72
CA GLY A 427 20.45 -27.73 4.74
C GLY A 427 19.09 -27.06 4.46
N ILE A 428 18.95 -26.30 3.36
CA ILE A 428 17.71 -25.61 2.99
C ILE A 428 17.09 -26.22 1.74
N ARG A 429 15.78 -26.42 1.79
CA ARG A 429 14.94 -26.62 0.60
C ARG A 429 14.40 -25.27 0.15
N MET A 430 14.65 -24.88 -1.10
CA MET A 430 14.11 -23.63 -1.64
C MET A 430 13.18 -23.89 -2.82
N PHE A 431 11.91 -23.53 -2.64
CA PHE A 431 10.87 -23.60 -3.66
C PHE A 431 10.59 -22.20 -4.21
N ILE A 432 10.48 -22.08 -5.53
CA ILE A 432 10.09 -20.84 -6.21
C ILE A 432 8.86 -21.11 -7.06
N ARG A 433 7.77 -20.37 -6.83
CA ARG A 433 6.51 -20.48 -7.56
C ARG A 433 6.18 -19.16 -8.27
N PRO A 434 6.39 -19.07 -9.59
CA PRO A 434 5.94 -17.93 -10.38
C PRO A 434 4.43 -17.71 -10.25
N ALA A 435 4.00 -16.45 -10.19
CA ALA A 435 2.59 -16.10 -10.02
C ALA A 435 1.73 -16.46 -11.23
N THR A 436 2.30 -16.39 -12.45
CA THR A 436 1.59 -16.67 -13.69
C THR A 436 2.44 -17.46 -14.68
N GLN A 437 1.79 -18.09 -15.66
CA GLN A 437 2.46 -18.75 -16.78
C GLN A 437 3.30 -17.78 -17.61
N ASP A 438 2.82 -16.56 -17.83
CA ASP A 438 3.56 -15.53 -18.56
C ASP A 438 4.87 -15.16 -17.85
N ILE A 439 4.85 -15.09 -16.50
CA ILE A 439 6.07 -14.88 -15.71
C ILE A 439 7.01 -16.07 -15.83
N LEU A 440 6.50 -17.31 -15.74
CA LEU A 440 7.32 -18.52 -15.92
C LEU A 440 8.01 -18.55 -17.29
N LEU A 441 7.27 -18.29 -18.36
CA LEU A 441 7.81 -18.24 -19.73
C LEU A 441 8.87 -17.14 -19.85
N ARG A 442 8.61 -15.97 -19.28
CA ARG A 442 9.55 -14.86 -19.30
C ARG A 442 10.87 -15.20 -18.58
N ILE A 443 10.83 -15.82 -17.40
CA ILE A 443 12.06 -16.22 -16.70
C ILE A 443 12.80 -17.36 -17.42
N LEU A 444 12.09 -18.18 -18.20
CA LEU A 444 12.70 -19.20 -19.07
C LEU A 444 13.47 -18.54 -20.23
N GLU A 445 12.82 -17.64 -20.96
CA GLU A 445 13.38 -16.92 -22.11
C GLU A 445 14.61 -16.08 -21.72
N GLU A 446 14.57 -15.43 -20.56
CA GLU A 446 15.67 -14.60 -20.07
C GLU A 446 16.80 -15.41 -19.38
N GLY A 447 16.67 -16.75 -19.30
CA GLY A 447 17.69 -17.64 -18.73
C GLY A 447 17.73 -17.65 -17.18
N VAL A 448 16.84 -16.91 -16.52
CA VAL A 448 16.71 -16.83 -15.06
C VAL A 448 16.31 -18.18 -14.47
N PHE A 449 15.44 -18.93 -15.15
CA PHE A 449 15.05 -20.27 -14.74
C PHE A 449 16.26 -21.19 -14.55
N LYS A 450 17.17 -21.20 -15.54
CA LYS A 450 18.41 -22.00 -15.49
C LYS A 450 19.28 -21.59 -14.30
N GLN A 451 19.41 -20.29 -14.05
CA GLN A 451 20.20 -19.77 -12.93
C GLN A 451 19.66 -20.26 -11.58
N LEU A 452 18.33 -20.20 -11.38
CA LEU A 452 17.70 -20.64 -10.14
C LEU A 452 17.85 -22.15 -9.92
N VAL A 453 17.66 -22.95 -10.97
CA VAL A 453 17.86 -24.41 -10.90
C VAL A 453 19.34 -24.74 -10.60
N MET A 454 20.28 -24.06 -11.24
CA MET A 454 21.72 -24.24 -10.96
C MET A 454 22.12 -23.82 -9.53
N ALA A 455 21.40 -22.86 -8.94
CA ALA A 455 21.57 -22.47 -7.53
C ALA A 455 21.00 -23.49 -6.55
N GLY A 456 20.19 -24.47 -7.01
CA GLY A 456 19.58 -25.51 -6.17
C GLY A 456 18.11 -25.27 -5.82
N CYS A 457 17.44 -24.32 -6.48
CA CYS A 457 16.01 -24.08 -6.27
C CYS A 457 15.14 -25.09 -7.05
N SER A 458 14.02 -25.49 -6.45
CA SER A 458 12.95 -26.22 -7.13
C SER A 458 11.88 -25.24 -7.63
N ILE A 459 11.66 -25.20 -8.94
CA ILE A 459 10.64 -24.33 -9.54
C ILE A 459 9.31 -25.08 -9.60
N LEU A 460 8.28 -24.53 -8.97
CA LEU A 460 6.92 -25.06 -8.98
C LEU A 460 6.12 -24.47 -10.14
N PRO A 461 5.15 -25.21 -10.69
CA PRO A 461 4.28 -24.67 -11.74
C PRO A 461 3.40 -23.53 -11.20
N PRO A 462 3.11 -22.51 -12.02
CA PRO A 462 2.18 -21.45 -11.64
C PRO A 462 0.77 -22.02 -11.48
N SER A 463 0.08 -21.63 -10.40
CA SER A 463 -1.31 -22.00 -10.15
C SER A 463 -1.93 -20.98 -9.17
N PRO A 464 -3.24 -20.72 -9.25
CA PRO A 464 -3.90 -19.55 -8.70
C PRO A 464 -4.75 -19.81 -7.46
N ALA A 465 -4.74 -21.00 -6.85
CA ALA A 465 -5.14 -21.18 -5.45
C ALA A 465 -4.62 -22.50 -4.89
N PHE A 466 -4.79 -22.62 -3.57
CA PHE A 466 -4.97 -23.77 -2.66
C PHE A 466 -4.91 -25.22 -3.19
N ILE A 467 -5.23 -25.48 -4.45
CA ILE A 467 -5.38 -26.83 -4.97
C ILE A 467 -4.02 -27.38 -5.33
N ASP A 468 -3.71 -28.41 -4.57
CA ASP A 468 -2.38 -28.83 -4.27
C ASP A 468 -1.94 -29.94 -5.22
N VAL A 469 -1.83 -29.61 -6.51
CA VAL A 469 -1.17 -30.53 -7.46
C VAL A 469 0.33 -30.26 -7.41
N GLY A 470 0.95 -30.52 -6.25
CA GLY A 470 2.40 -30.49 -6.11
C GLY A 470 2.96 -30.43 -4.69
N PHE A 471 2.28 -29.80 -3.74
CA PHE A 471 2.78 -29.70 -2.35
C PHE A 471 2.43 -30.90 -1.44
N PRO A 472 1.34 -31.70 -1.61
CA PRO A 472 1.11 -32.88 -0.77
C PRO A 472 2.06 -34.03 -1.15
N ALA A 473 2.68 -33.94 -2.33
CA ALA A 473 3.78 -34.81 -2.74
C ALA A 473 5.09 -34.48 -1.99
N ILE A 474 5.16 -33.32 -1.31
CA ILE A 474 6.25 -32.94 -0.40
C ILE A 474 5.84 -33.37 1.02
N GLN A 475 5.79 -34.69 1.22
CA GLN A 475 5.59 -35.34 2.51
C GLN A 475 6.76 -35.08 3.50
N PRO A 476 6.72 -35.69 4.71
CA PRO A 476 6.59 -35.06 6.02
C PRO A 476 7.84 -34.29 6.50
N GLU A 477 7.61 -33.35 7.43
CA GLU A 477 8.57 -32.47 8.11
C GLU A 477 9.31 -31.43 7.23
N LEU A 478 8.62 -30.32 6.95
CA LEU A 478 9.24 -29.13 6.34
C LEU A 478 10.21 -28.36 7.27
N GLY A 479 10.26 -28.72 8.57
CA GLY A 479 11.03 -28.01 9.58
C GLY A 479 10.53 -26.58 9.79
N SER A 480 11.39 -25.67 10.17
CA SER A 480 11.08 -24.24 10.17
C SER A 480 10.93 -23.70 8.75
N VAL A 481 9.84 -22.99 8.47
CA VAL A 481 9.49 -22.55 7.11
C VAL A 481 9.46 -21.04 6.99
N LEU A 482 10.05 -20.51 5.93
CA LEU A 482 9.96 -19.10 5.55
C LEU A 482 9.17 -18.96 4.24
N VAL A 483 8.04 -18.28 4.29
CA VAL A 483 7.18 -17.99 3.14
C VAL A 483 7.27 -16.51 2.75
N THR A 484 7.01 -16.20 1.48
CA THR A 484 6.91 -14.80 1.00
C THR A 484 5.48 -14.31 0.81
N ASP A 485 4.50 -15.20 0.99
CA ASP A 485 3.07 -14.93 0.74
C ASP A 485 2.20 -15.65 1.77
N PRO A 486 1.21 -14.97 2.39
CA PRO A 486 0.31 -15.60 3.36
C PRO A 486 -0.58 -16.72 2.78
N SER A 487 -0.76 -16.78 1.46
CA SER A 487 -1.50 -17.85 0.76
C SER A 487 -0.77 -19.19 0.76
N ALA A 488 0.46 -19.24 1.27
CA ALA A 488 1.15 -20.47 1.55
C ALA A 488 0.67 -21.14 2.85
N LEU A 489 -0.02 -20.42 3.75
CA LEU A 489 -0.50 -20.98 5.03
C LEU A 489 -1.32 -22.27 4.93
N PRO A 490 -2.22 -22.44 3.96
CA PRO A 490 -3.03 -23.64 3.84
C PRO A 490 -2.26 -24.90 3.45
N LEU A 491 -1.00 -24.76 3.06
CA LEU A 491 -0.11 -25.90 2.80
C LEU A 491 0.32 -26.59 4.11
N PHE A 492 0.07 -25.96 5.26
CA PHE A 492 0.46 -26.46 6.56
C PHE A 492 -0.77 -26.86 7.37
N PRO A 493 -0.72 -27.99 8.10
CA PRO A 493 -1.76 -28.34 9.05
C PRO A 493 -1.85 -27.29 10.17
N GLU A 494 -3.02 -27.15 10.80
CA GLU A 494 -3.21 -26.20 11.90
C GLU A 494 -2.23 -26.43 13.06
N ASP A 495 -1.96 -27.69 13.40
CA ASP A 495 -1.04 -28.11 14.46
C ASP A 495 0.41 -28.29 13.97
N TYR A 496 0.86 -27.47 13.02
CA TYR A 496 2.22 -27.58 12.47
C TYR A 496 3.29 -27.37 13.58
N PRO A 497 4.21 -28.33 13.82
CA PRO A 497 5.05 -28.35 15.02
C PRO A 497 6.25 -27.38 14.98
N HIS A 498 6.45 -26.66 13.87
CA HIS A 498 7.60 -25.79 13.65
C HIS A 498 7.17 -24.36 13.33
N PRO A 499 8.04 -23.36 13.57
CA PRO A 499 7.69 -21.98 13.28
C PRO A 499 7.55 -21.73 11.78
N ILE A 500 6.52 -20.95 11.42
CA ILE A 500 6.30 -20.42 10.08
C ILE A 500 6.55 -18.91 10.11
N TYR A 501 7.48 -18.48 9.27
CA TYR A 501 7.89 -17.10 9.09
C TYR A 501 7.35 -16.54 7.78
N LEU A 502 6.97 -15.26 7.76
CA LEU A 502 6.61 -14.50 6.58
C LEU A 502 7.61 -13.35 6.42
N ALA A 503 8.29 -13.25 5.29
CA ALA A 503 9.19 -12.12 5.01
C ALA A 503 9.23 -11.79 3.52
N ASN A 504 9.78 -10.63 3.17
CA ASN A 504 9.94 -10.27 1.76
C ASN A 504 10.93 -11.21 1.03
N HIS A 505 10.86 -11.21 -0.30
CA HIS A 505 11.65 -12.11 -1.15
C HIS A 505 13.17 -11.89 -1.06
N GLN A 506 13.63 -10.69 -0.70
CA GLN A 506 15.07 -10.46 -0.48
C GLN A 506 15.56 -11.12 0.81
N ILE A 507 14.79 -11.01 1.91
CA ILE A 507 15.03 -11.74 3.16
C ILE A 507 14.99 -13.25 2.88
N ALA A 508 14.03 -13.72 2.10
CA ALA A 508 13.95 -15.14 1.70
C ALA A 508 15.19 -15.60 0.92
N GLY A 509 15.62 -14.82 -0.08
CA GLY A 509 16.79 -15.13 -0.89
C GLY A 509 18.10 -15.19 -0.08
N ILE A 510 18.34 -14.21 0.80
CA ILE A 510 19.55 -14.19 1.64
C ILE A 510 19.51 -15.27 2.72
N SER A 511 18.33 -15.54 3.30
CA SER A 511 18.16 -16.60 4.29
C SER A 511 18.38 -17.99 3.69
N ALA A 512 17.97 -18.19 2.43
CA ALA A 512 18.23 -19.42 1.69
C ALA A 512 19.72 -19.70 1.48
N LEU A 513 20.56 -18.67 1.35
CA LEU A 513 22.02 -18.82 1.27
C LEU A 513 22.63 -19.17 2.62
N ASN A 514 22.14 -18.55 3.69
CA ASN A 514 22.80 -18.60 4.99
C ASN A 514 22.34 -19.77 5.88
N GLY A 515 21.17 -20.37 5.64
CA GLY A 515 20.64 -21.42 6.52
C GLY A 515 19.75 -20.89 7.66
N CYS A 516 19.58 -19.57 7.74
CA CYS A 516 18.93 -18.90 8.86
C CYS A 516 18.39 -17.52 8.44
N LEU A 517 17.46 -16.98 9.23
CA LEU A 517 16.93 -15.63 9.03
C LEU A 517 18.06 -14.61 9.00
N SER A 518 18.15 -13.89 7.88
CA SER A 518 19.28 -13.04 7.56
C SER A 518 18.84 -11.68 7.01
N ASP A 519 19.67 -10.67 7.28
CA ASP A 519 19.44 -9.31 6.82
C ASP A 519 19.97 -9.12 5.39
N PRO A 520 19.15 -8.68 4.41
CA PRO A 520 19.61 -8.45 3.04
C PRO A 520 20.53 -7.24 2.88
N ARG A 521 20.73 -6.45 3.95
CA ARG A 521 21.67 -5.32 4.00
C ARG A 521 23.11 -5.73 4.34
N ALA A 522 23.30 -6.96 4.82
CA ALA A 522 24.59 -7.47 5.30
C ALA A 522 25.51 -7.97 4.19
#